data_AF-A0A7J6SXN7-F1
#
_entry.id   AF-A0A7J6SXN7-F1
#
_cell.length_a   1.000
_cell.length_b   1.000
_cell.length_c   1.000
_cell.angle_alpha   90.00
_cell.angle_beta   90.00
_cell.angle_gamma   90.00
#
_symmetry.space_group_name_H-M   'P 1'
#
loop_
_entity.id
_entity.type
_entity.pdbx_description
1 polymer ?
#
loop_
_entity_poly.entity_id
_entity_poly.type
_entity_poly.pdbx_seq_one_letter_code
_entity_poly.pdbx_strand_id
1 'polypeptide(L)'
;MTEPSYLCFQEVKSKAIGGSGKQRLTVKELTSWVNRELELEGDDKYAERTVCGWLHFLGYNVETVRKRLYVDGHERPDVVADRERFGQELDKVKPLLLTIDDESLEIEPNPNARYILVSQDEKIHHSNDVQKRYWSNGE
;
A
#
# COMPACT_ATOMS: atom_id res chain seq x y z
N MET A 1 -25.92 -28.13 -15.98
CA MET A 1 -24.96 -27.76 -14.91
C MET A 1 -24.11 -28.97 -14.64
N THR A 2 -22.85 -28.95 -15.05
CA THR A 2 -21.89 -30.01 -14.76
C THR A 2 -21.27 -29.74 -13.39
N GLU A 3 -21.19 -30.76 -12.55
CA GLU A 3 -20.73 -30.71 -11.15
C GLU A 3 -19.45 -29.89 -10.86
N PRO A 4 -18.44 -29.80 -11.74
CA PRO A 4 -17.23 -29.01 -11.48
C PRO A 4 -17.51 -27.51 -11.28
N SER A 5 -18.55 -26.98 -11.93
CA SER A 5 -18.92 -25.56 -11.84
C SER A 5 -19.47 -25.17 -10.47
N TYR A 6 -20.12 -26.10 -9.77
CA TYR A 6 -20.74 -25.85 -8.47
C TYR A 6 -19.71 -25.88 -7.32
N LEU A 7 -18.73 -26.79 -7.39
CA LEU A 7 -17.62 -26.87 -6.44
C LEU A 7 -16.70 -25.65 -6.50
N CYS A 8 -16.40 -25.18 -7.73
CA CYS A 8 -15.66 -23.95 -7.96
C CYS A 8 -16.36 -22.72 -7.33
N PHE A 9 -17.70 -22.66 -7.44
CA PHE A 9 -18.49 -21.57 -6.88
C PHE A 9 -18.46 -21.52 -5.35
N GLN A 10 -18.58 -22.68 -4.68
CA GLN A 10 -18.56 -22.76 -3.23
C GLN A 10 -17.18 -22.41 -2.64
N GLU A 11 -16.10 -22.80 -3.32
CA GLU A 11 -14.74 -22.56 -2.84
C GLU A 11 -14.28 -21.11 -3.04
N VAL A 12 -14.65 -20.50 -4.18
CA VAL A 12 -14.40 -19.07 -4.40
C VAL A 12 -15.16 -18.26 -3.35
N LYS A 13 -16.41 -18.61 -3.01
CA LYS A 13 -17.16 -17.96 -1.92
C LYS A 13 -16.57 -18.19 -0.53
N SER A 14 -16.12 -19.42 -0.21
CA SER A 14 -15.61 -19.76 1.13
C SER A 14 -14.25 -19.12 1.42
N LYS A 15 -13.44 -18.85 0.38
CA LYS A 15 -12.07 -18.32 0.52
C LYS A 15 -11.88 -16.86 0.08
N ALA A 16 -12.87 -16.22 -0.53
CA ALA A 16 -12.78 -14.81 -0.97
C ALA A 16 -13.03 -13.76 0.13
N ILE A 17 -13.02 -14.13 1.42
CA ILE A 17 -13.29 -13.17 2.50
C ILE A 17 -12.05 -12.29 2.76
N GLY A 18 -12.06 -11.11 2.15
CA GLY A 18 -11.13 -10.03 2.45
C GLY A 18 -11.54 -9.25 3.70
N GLY A 19 -10.91 -9.59 4.82
CA GLY A 19 -10.91 -8.81 6.05
C GLY A 19 -9.83 -9.35 7.00
N SER A 20 -8.93 -8.48 7.46
CA SER A 20 -7.90 -8.80 8.48
C SER A 20 -6.94 -9.97 8.17
N GLY A 21 -5.93 -9.73 7.32
CA GLY A 21 -4.69 -10.54 7.33
C GLY A 21 -4.71 -11.93 6.70
N LYS A 22 -5.67 -12.25 5.82
CA LYS A 22 -5.70 -13.52 5.07
C LYS A 22 -5.35 -13.38 3.59
N GLN A 23 -4.79 -14.47 3.06
CA GLN A 23 -4.15 -14.61 1.75
C GLN A 23 -5.06 -14.15 0.60
N ARG A 24 -4.52 -13.25 -0.23
CA ARG A 24 -5.24 -12.59 -1.32
C ARG A 24 -5.20 -13.48 -2.56
N LEU A 25 -6.25 -14.26 -2.79
CA LEU A 25 -6.35 -15.14 -3.94
C LEU A 25 -6.22 -14.36 -5.26
N THR A 26 -5.07 -14.50 -5.90
CA THR A 26 -4.84 -14.01 -7.26
C THR A 26 -5.42 -14.99 -8.28
N VAL A 27 -5.67 -14.54 -9.52
CA VAL A 27 -6.09 -15.44 -10.62
C VAL A 27 -5.10 -16.59 -10.79
N LYS A 28 -3.81 -16.31 -10.59
CA LYS A 28 -2.73 -17.29 -10.66
C LYS A 28 -2.87 -18.37 -9.59
N GLU A 29 -3.14 -18.00 -8.34
CA GLU A 29 -3.36 -18.96 -7.26
C GLU A 29 -4.62 -19.78 -7.48
N LEU A 30 -5.72 -19.16 -7.95
CA LEU A 30 -6.94 -19.87 -8.31
C LEU A 30 -6.70 -20.85 -9.46
N THR A 31 -5.96 -20.44 -10.49
CA THR A 31 -5.61 -21.29 -11.63
C THR A 31 -4.76 -22.48 -11.18
N SER A 32 -3.81 -22.24 -10.29
CA SER A 32 -2.98 -23.30 -9.69
C SER A 32 -3.82 -24.27 -8.87
N TRP A 33 -4.81 -23.76 -8.13
CA TRP A 33 -5.76 -24.58 -7.38
C TRP A 33 -6.65 -25.42 -8.30
N VAL A 34 -7.28 -24.81 -9.32
CA VAL A 34 -8.16 -25.51 -10.29
C VAL A 34 -7.42 -26.64 -10.99
N ASN A 35 -6.22 -26.37 -11.52
CA ASN A 35 -5.46 -27.38 -12.24
C ASN A 35 -5.00 -28.52 -11.32
N ARG A 36 -4.74 -28.23 -10.04
CA ARG A 36 -4.42 -29.27 -9.05
C ARG A 36 -5.65 -30.10 -8.68
N GLU A 37 -6.77 -29.46 -8.43
CA GLU A 37 -8.01 -30.13 -8.00
C GLU A 37 -8.58 -31.05 -9.10
N LEU A 38 -8.41 -30.65 -10.36
CA LEU A 38 -8.82 -31.43 -11.52
C LEU A 38 -7.71 -32.38 -12.03
N GLU A 39 -6.59 -32.46 -11.33
CA GLU A 39 -5.43 -33.31 -11.67
C GLU A 39 -4.93 -33.12 -13.13
N LEU A 40 -4.95 -31.86 -13.59
CA LEU A 40 -4.59 -31.50 -14.97
C LEU A 40 -3.08 -31.28 -15.11
N GLU A 41 -2.49 -31.95 -16.09
CA GLU A 41 -1.05 -31.87 -16.39
C GLU A 41 -0.79 -31.44 -17.84
N GLY A 42 0.46 -31.00 -18.10
CA GLY A 42 0.88 -30.63 -19.45
C GLY A 42 -0.03 -29.61 -20.15
N ASP A 43 -0.44 -29.97 -21.36
CA ASP A 43 -1.27 -29.13 -22.24
C ASP A 43 -2.75 -29.11 -21.84
N ASP A 44 -3.18 -30.00 -20.94
CA ASP A 44 -4.56 -30.05 -20.44
C ASP A 44 -4.85 -29.00 -19.36
N LYS A 45 -3.82 -28.28 -18.90
CA LYS A 45 -3.95 -27.23 -17.90
C LYS A 45 -4.77 -26.06 -18.43
N TYR A 46 -5.69 -25.57 -17.60
CA TYR A 46 -6.34 -24.31 -17.86
C TYR A 46 -5.37 -23.15 -17.68
N ALA A 47 -5.34 -22.27 -18.68
CA ALA A 47 -4.64 -21.00 -18.60
C ALA A 47 -5.38 -20.00 -17.70
N GLU A 48 -4.65 -19.03 -17.14
CA GLU A 48 -5.23 -17.97 -16.30
C GLU A 48 -6.36 -17.22 -17.01
N ARG A 49 -6.29 -17.09 -18.34
CA ARG A 49 -7.33 -16.44 -19.16
C ARG A 49 -8.67 -17.20 -19.09
N THR A 50 -8.63 -18.52 -19.08
CA THR A 50 -9.84 -19.36 -19.00
C THR A 50 -10.49 -19.21 -17.63
N VAL A 51 -9.70 -19.29 -16.57
CA VAL A 51 -10.15 -19.11 -15.18
C VAL A 51 -10.68 -17.69 -14.94
N CYS A 52 -10.03 -16.68 -15.50
CA CYS A 52 -10.51 -15.29 -15.51
C CYS A 52 -11.87 -15.16 -16.21
N GLY A 53 -12.07 -15.85 -17.34
CA GLY A 53 -13.36 -15.91 -18.02
C GLY A 53 -14.46 -16.55 -17.17
N TRP A 54 -14.12 -17.59 -16.40
CA TRP A 54 -15.06 -18.19 -15.44
C TRP A 54 -15.45 -17.23 -14.33
N LEU A 55 -14.48 -16.48 -13.76
CA LEU A 55 -14.78 -15.48 -12.74
C LEU A 55 -15.77 -14.42 -13.25
N HIS A 56 -15.56 -13.92 -14.47
CA HIS A 56 -16.51 -13.01 -15.10
C HIS A 56 -17.88 -13.64 -15.34
N PHE A 57 -17.93 -14.89 -15.81
CA PHE A 57 -19.18 -15.63 -16.00
C PHE A 57 -19.95 -15.82 -14.68
N LEU A 58 -19.23 -16.02 -13.58
CA LEU A 58 -19.77 -16.15 -12.23
C LEU A 58 -20.15 -14.80 -11.59
N GLY A 59 -20.00 -13.69 -12.30
CA GLY A 59 -20.37 -12.35 -11.83
C GLY A 59 -19.28 -11.61 -11.04
N TYR A 60 -18.06 -12.15 -10.96
CA TYR A 60 -16.94 -11.45 -10.35
C TYR A 60 -16.33 -10.43 -11.33
N ASN A 61 -15.91 -9.30 -10.81
CA ASN A 61 -15.25 -8.23 -11.53
C ASN A 61 -13.94 -7.83 -10.84
N VAL A 62 -12.98 -7.35 -11.63
CA VAL A 62 -11.74 -6.80 -11.09
C VAL A 62 -11.98 -5.35 -10.69
N GLU A 63 -12.03 -5.12 -9.38
CA GLU A 63 -12.08 -3.78 -8.83
C GLU A 63 -10.69 -3.27 -8.51
N THR A 64 -10.51 -1.94 -8.59
CA THR A 64 -9.27 -1.27 -8.20
C THR A 64 -9.56 -0.41 -6.99
N VAL A 65 -8.84 -0.63 -5.88
CA VAL A 65 -8.92 0.28 -4.73
C VAL A 65 -8.34 1.63 -5.17
N ARG A 66 -9.21 2.60 -5.42
CA ARG A 66 -8.80 3.99 -5.50
C ARG A 66 -8.67 4.48 -4.07
N LYS A 67 -7.43 4.60 -3.57
CA LYS A 67 -7.19 5.40 -2.36
C LYS A 67 -7.85 6.75 -2.61
N ARG A 68 -8.82 7.12 -1.76
CA ARG A 68 -9.39 8.47 -1.80
C ARG A 68 -8.24 9.45 -1.63
N LEU A 69 -8.35 10.59 -2.31
CA LEU A 69 -7.38 11.69 -2.30
C LEU A 69 -6.82 11.85 -0.88
N TYR A 70 -5.49 11.82 -0.72
CA TYR A 70 -4.88 12.11 0.56
C TYR A 70 -5.37 13.51 0.97
N VAL A 71 -6.20 13.59 2.02
CA VAL A 71 -6.51 14.86 2.64
C VAL A 71 -5.21 15.29 3.29
N ASP A 72 -4.65 16.38 2.82
CA ASP A 72 -3.36 16.85 3.27
C ASP A 72 -3.43 17.14 4.78
N GLY A 73 -2.78 16.29 5.58
CA GLY A 73 -2.80 16.39 7.03
C GLY A 73 -2.03 17.60 7.56
N HIS A 74 -1.29 18.29 6.71
CA HIS A 74 -0.48 19.46 7.06
C HIS A 74 -1.32 20.64 7.55
N GLU A 75 -2.58 20.76 7.12
CA GLU A 75 -3.48 21.85 7.55
C GLU A 75 -4.29 21.53 8.81
N ARG A 76 -4.11 20.35 9.40
CA ARG A 76 -4.83 20.00 10.64
C ARG A 76 -4.45 20.98 11.75
N PRO A 77 -5.42 21.53 12.51
CA PRO A 77 -5.14 22.52 13.54
C PRO A 77 -4.10 22.09 14.58
N ASP A 78 -4.07 20.80 14.93
CA ASP A 78 -3.08 20.25 15.87
C ASP A 78 -1.67 20.20 15.26
N VAL A 79 -1.55 19.89 13.96
CA VAL A 79 -0.27 19.86 13.24
C VAL A 79 0.27 21.28 13.06
N VAL A 80 -0.59 22.24 12.74
CA VAL A 80 -0.20 23.66 12.62
C VAL A 80 0.28 24.20 13.96
N ALA A 81 -0.46 23.96 15.05
CA ALA A 81 -0.07 24.39 16.39
C ALA A 81 1.25 23.74 16.86
N ASP A 82 1.49 22.47 16.50
CA ASP A 82 2.74 21.78 16.79
C ASP A 82 3.93 22.43 16.06
N ARG A 83 3.75 22.75 14.78
CA ARG A 83 4.76 23.42 13.94
C ARG A 83 5.09 24.82 14.45
N GLU A 84 4.09 25.60 14.84
CA GLU A 84 4.29 26.92 15.42
C GLU A 84 5.07 26.85 16.74
N ARG A 85 4.69 25.91 17.63
CA ARG A 85 5.42 25.67 18.88
C ARG A 85 6.88 25.28 18.61
N PHE A 86 7.12 24.36 17.66
CA PHE A 86 8.47 23.93 17.31
C PHE A 86 9.30 25.08 16.74
N GLY A 87 8.74 25.92 15.87
CA GLY A 87 9.42 27.10 15.33
C GLY A 87 9.88 28.06 16.44
N GLN A 88 9.02 28.33 17.42
CA GLN A 88 9.35 29.18 18.57
C GLN A 88 10.48 28.59 19.43
N GLU A 89 10.50 27.27 19.64
CA GLU A 89 11.60 26.61 20.35
C GLU A 89 12.90 26.62 19.53
N LEU A 90 12.81 26.43 18.21
CA LEU A 90 13.97 26.44 17.32
C LEU A 90 14.63 27.82 17.30
N ASP A 91 13.85 28.91 17.28
CA ASP A 91 14.39 30.28 17.29
C ASP A 91 15.19 30.59 18.56
N LYS A 92 14.84 30.01 19.71
CA LYS A 92 15.60 30.14 20.96
C LYS A 92 16.96 29.45 20.88
N VAL A 93 17.03 28.34 20.14
CA VAL A 93 18.24 27.50 20.03
C VAL A 93 19.11 27.93 18.85
N LYS A 94 18.53 28.56 17.82
CA LYS A 94 19.20 28.98 16.57
C LYS A 94 20.52 29.74 16.78
N PRO A 95 20.66 30.70 17.73
CA PRO A 95 21.93 31.37 17.98
C PRO A 95 23.05 30.45 18.49
N LEU A 96 22.70 29.28 19.01
CA LEU A 96 23.60 28.26 19.53
C LEU A 96 23.84 27.11 18.53
N LEU A 97 23.26 27.20 17.33
CA LEU A 97 23.46 26.23 16.25
C LEU A 97 24.62 26.67 15.35
N LEU A 98 25.32 25.67 14.80
CA LEU A 98 26.15 25.87 13.64
C LEU A 98 25.23 26.09 12.42
N THR A 99 25.35 27.25 11.79
CA THR A 99 24.59 27.56 10.57
C THR A 99 25.55 27.43 9.39
N ILE A 100 25.11 26.74 8.35
CA ILE A 100 25.82 26.65 7.08
C ILE A 100 25.08 27.59 6.13
N ASP A 101 25.83 28.41 5.39
CA ASP A 101 25.22 29.25 4.38
C ASP A 101 24.65 28.38 3.24
N ASP A 102 23.38 28.60 2.88
CA ASP A 102 22.68 27.75 1.92
C ASP A 102 23.19 27.91 0.47
N GLU A 103 23.83 29.05 0.14
CA GLU A 103 24.30 29.35 -1.22
C GLU A 103 25.77 28.93 -1.43
N SER A 104 26.64 29.32 -0.52
CA SER A 104 28.09 29.05 -0.59
C SER A 104 28.46 27.70 0.02
N LEU A 105 27.60 27.12 0.87
CA LEU A 105 27.88 25.95 1.71
C LEU A 105 29.10 26.13 2.64
N GLU A 106 29.51 27.38 2.85
CA GLU A 106 30.59 27.71 3.75
C GLU A 106 30.08 27.74 5.20
N ILE A 107 30.92 27.24 6.10
CA ILE A 107 30.62 27.23 7.53
C ILE A 107 31.18 28.52 8.12
N GLU A 108 30.31 29.47 8.42
CA GLU A 108 30.72 30.62 9.23
C GLU A 108 30.97 30.13 10.68
N PRO A 109 32.18 30.33 11.23
CA PRO A 109 32.48 29.90 12.59
C PRO A 109 31.68 30.75 13.58
N ASN A 110 30.59 30.19 14.11
CA ASN A 110 29.88 30.75 15.25
C ASN A 110 30.56 30.28 16.56
N PRO A 111 31.30 31.14 17.28
CA PRO A 111 32.02 30.76 18.50
C PRO A 111 31.08 30.37 19.66
N ASN A 112 29.78 30.71 19.55
CA ASN A 112 28.76 30.36 20.53
C ASN A 112 27.97 29.10 20.14
N ALA A 113 28.25 28.51 18.96
CA ALA A 113 27.60 27.28 18.55
C ALA A 113 28.00 26.13 19.49
N ARG A 114 27.00 25.54 20.15
CA ARG A 114 27.16 24.40 21.07
C ARG A 114 26.40 23.16 20.62
N TYR A 115 25.49 23.32 19.68
CA TYR A 115 24.56 22.27 19.27
C TYR A 115 24.58 22.08 17.75
N ILE A 116 24.36 20.84 17.32
CA ILE A 116 24.13 20.46 15.93
C ILE A 116 22.66 20.06 15.84
N LEU A 117 21.91 20.69 14.94
CA LEU A 117 20.53 20.29 14.67
C LEU A 117 20.54 19.01 13.84
N VAL A 118 20.00 17.94 14.42
CA VAL A 118 19.78 16.68 13.70
C VAL A 118 18.29 16.60 13.39
N SER A 119 17.91 16.92 12.16
CA SER A 119 16.56 16.64 11.67
C SER A 119 16.50 15.25 11.05
N GLN A 120 15.44 14.51 11.35
CA GLN A 120 15.06 13.32 10.61
C GLN A 120 13.87 13.70 9.75
N ASP A 121 14.08 13.76 8.44
CA ASP A 121 12.97 13.71 7.50
C ASP A 121 12.50 12.26 7.45
N GLU A 122 11.35 11.98 8.05
CA GLU A 122 10.70 10.67 7.92
C GLU A 122 10.28 10.49 6.46
N LYS A 123 11.22 10.03 5.63
CA LYS A 123 10.90 9.55 4.30
C LYS A 123 10.05 8.31 4.45
N ILE A 124 8.74 8.50 4.35
CA ILE A 124 7.77 7.43 4.18
C ILE A 124 8.04 6.80 2.80
N HIS A 125 8.95 5.83 2.77
CA HIS A 125 9.05 4.92 1.65
C HIS A 125 7.78 4.10 1.70
N HIS A 126 6.90 4.28 0.70
CA HIS A 126 5.71 3.46 0.58
C HIS A 126 6.12 2.00 0.34
N SER A 127 6.24 1.22 1.42
CA SER A 127 6.24 -0.25 1.37
C SER A 127 4.87 -0.81 0.95
N ASN A 128 3.92 0.07 0.65
CA ASN A 128 2.55 -0.27 0.29
C ASN A 128 2.38 -0.37 -1.24
N ASP A 129 3.00 -1.37 -1.86
CA ASP A 129 2.39 -2.02 -3.02
C ASP A 129 1.45 -3.12 -2.53
N VAL A 130 0.50 -2.70 -1.68
CA VAL A 130 -0.66 -3.49 -1.33
C VAL A 130 -1.44 -3.68 -2.63
N GLN A 131 -1.74 -4.93 -3.00
CA GLN A 131 -2.39 -5.30 -4.26
C GLN A 131 -3.56 -4.36 -4.57
N LYS A 132 -3.38 -3.54 -5.63
CA LYS A 132 -4.31 -2.48 -6.04
C LYS A 132 -5.59 -3.02 -6.65
N ARG A 133 -5.56 -4.26 -7.16
CA ARG A 133 -6.64 -4.92 -7.90
C ARG A 133 -7.09 -6.19 -7.22
N TYR A 134 -8.38 -6.31 -6.92
CA TYR A 134 -8.96 -7.50 -6.30
C TYR A 134 -10.22 -7.92 -7.06
N TRP A 135 -10.62 -9.18 -6.90
CA TRP A 135 -11.87 -9.68 -7.45
C TRP A 135 -12.99 -9.47 -6.42
N SER A 136 -14.11 -8.90 -6.84
CA SER A 136 -15.33 -8.71 -6.06
C SER A 136 -16.55 -9.13 -6.88
N ASN A 137 -17.63 -9.53 -6.22
CA ASN A 137 -18.94 -9.74 -6.82
C ASN A 137 -19.90 -8.56 -6.56
N GLY A 138 -19.40 -7.44 -6.03
CA GLY A 138 -20.18 -6.24 -5.72
C GLY A 138 -21.01 -6.29 -4.42
N GLU A 139 -20.84 -7.33 -3.60
CA GLU A 139 -21.43 -7.46 -2.25
C GLU A 139 -20.46 -7.05 -1.14
#